data_AF-A0A5X6P9V2-F1
#
_entry.id   AF-A0A5X6P9V2-F1
#
_cell.length_a   1.000
_cell.length_b   1.000
_cell.length_c   1.000
_cell.angle_alpha   90.00
_cell.angle_beta   90.00
_cell.angle_gamma   90.00
#
_symmetry.space_group_name_H-M   'P 1'
#
loop_
_entity.id
_entity.type
_entity.pdbx_description
1 polymer ?
#
loop_
_entity_poly.entity_id
_entity_poly.type
_entity_poly.pdbx_seq_one_letter_code
_entity_poly.pdbx_strand_id
1 'polypeptide(L)' 'SKLLCDGQLLDVVIDAYQSARQRIAELEARTVNLPKRSVGEVMHMSGFSRDYAEGWCSGNDNAIHEIRAAGISVKER' A
#
# COMPACT_ATOMS: atom_id res chain seq x y z
N SER A 1 4.56 -12.85 40.82
CA SER A 1 3.94 -13.51 39.66
C SER A 1 2.43 -13.51 39.90
N LYS A 2 1.67 -12.65 39.23
CA LYS A 2 0.20 -12.74 39.26
C LYS A 2 -0.18 -13.78 38.23
N LEU A 3 -0.46 -15.00 38.70
CA LEU A 3 -1.15 -16.01 37.91
C LEU A 3 -2.51 -15.39 37.56
N LEU A 4 -2.72 -15.06 36.29
CA LEU A 4 -4.06 -14.80 35.77
C LEU A 4 -4.83 -16.11 35.94
N CYS A 5 -6.01 -16.05 36.57
CA CYS A 5 -6.91 -17.21 36.59
C CYS A 5 -7.24 -17.60 35.14
N ASP A 6 -7.48 -18.87 34.83
CA ASP A 6 -7.67 -19.35 33.45
C ASP A 6 -8.69 -18.53 32.63
N GLY A 7 -9.75 -18.00 33.28
CA GLY A 7 -10.70 -17.09 32.64
C GLY A 7 -10.12 -15.73 32.24
N GLN A 8 -9.22 -15.16 33.04
CA GLN A 8 -8.56 -13.90 32.73
C GLN A 8 -7.47 -14.06 31.65
N LEU A 9 -6.85 -15.25 31.58
CA LEU A 9 -5.91 -15.57 30.49
C LEU A 9 -6.66 -15.65 29.15
N LEU A 10 -7.85 -16.23 29.14
CA LEU A 10 -8.69 -16.32 27.95
C LEU A 10 -9.09 -14.94 27.43
N ASP A 11 -9.54 -14.04 28.30
CA ASP A 11 -9.92 -12.67 27.92
C ASP A 11 -8.74 -11.91 27.29
N VAL A 12 -7.55 -11.98 27.89
CA VAL A 12 -6.34 -11.32 27.36
C VAL A 12 -5.97 -11.86 25.97
N VAL A 13 -6.10 -13.16 25.75
CA VAL A 13 -5.81 -13.78 24.44
C VAL A 13 -6.85 -13.37 23.40
N ILE A 14 -8.14 -13.29 23.78
CA ILE A 14 -9.21 -12.82 22.88
C ILE A 14 -8.96 -11.38 22.46
N ASP A 15 -8.67 -10.48 23.40
CA ASP A 15 -8.41 -9.06 23.11
C ASP A 15 -7.19 -8.89 22.21
N ALA A 16 -6.11 -9.65 22.45
CA ALA A 16 -4.92 -9.64 21.61
C ALA A 16 -5.24 -10.13 20.19
N TYR A 17 -6.04 -11.19 20.05
CA TYR A 17 -6.46 -11.72 18.76
C TYR A 17 -7.30 -10.71 17.96
N GLN A 18 -8.28 -10.07 18.60
CA GLN A 18 -9.10 -9.06 17.95
C GLN A 18 -8.26 -7.84 17.54
N SER A 19 -7.37 -7.37 18.42
CA SER A 19 -6.45 -6.27 18.13
C SER A 19 -5.53 -6.60 16.95
N ALA A 20 -4.98 -7.82 16.90
CA ALA A 20 -4.15 -8.28 15.79
C ALA A 20 -4.94 -8.34 14.48
N ARG A 21 -6.17 -8.88 14.51
CA ARG A 21 -7.05 -8.93 13.32
C ARG A 21 -7.39 -7.54 12.80
N GLN A 22 -7.75 -6.61 13.68
CA GLN A 22 -8.03 -5.24 13.30
C GLN A 22 -6.80 -4.59 12.67
N ARG A 23 -5.62 -4.79 13.26
CA ARG A 23 -4.38 -4.25 12.70
C ARG A 23 -4.03 -4.84 11.34
N ILE A 24 -4.23 -6.15 11.14
CA ILE A 24 -4.05 -6.79 9.84
C ILE A 24 -4.98 -6.17 8.80
N ALA A 25 -6.27 -6.04 9.12
CA ALA A 25 -7.24 -5.43 8.21
C ALA A 25 -6.89 -3.97 7.87
N GLU A 26 -6.43 -3.18 8.85
CA GLU A 26 -5.93 -1.81 8.61
C GLU A 26 -4.73 -1.78 7.67
N LEU A 27 -3.83 -2.74 7.77
CA LEU A 27 -2.63 -2.83 6.92
C LEU A 27 -3.00 -3.30 5.51
N GLU A 28 -3.86 -4.30 5.38
CA GLU A 28 -4.36 -4.82 4.10
C GLU A 28 -5.19 -3.78 3.33
N ALA A 29 -5.87 -2.87 4.05
CA ALA A 29 -6.59 -1.75 3.44
C ALA A 29 -5.68 -0.65 2.90
N ARG A 30 -4.38 -0.64 3.22
CA ARG A 30 -3.45 0.39 2.73
C ARG A 30 -3.23 0.21 1.23
N THR A 31 -3.22 1.32 0.53
CA THR A 31 -2.94 1.38 -0.90
C THR A 31 -1.81 2.36 -1.17
N VAL A 32 -0.87 1.98 -2.05
CA VAL A 32 0.19 2.87 -2.49
C VAL A 32 -0.41 3.95 -3.37
N ASN A 33 -0.08 5.21 -3.07
CA ASN A 33 -0.45 6.34 -3.92
C ASN A 33 0.63 6.57 -4.97
N LEU A 34 0.48 5.94 -6.14
CA LEU A 34 1.36 6.13 -7.29
C LEU A 34 0.49 6.50 -8.50
N PRO A 35 0.22 7.81 -8.71
CA PRO A 35 -0.71 8.22 -9.76
C PRO A 35 -0.10 7.99 -11.14
N LYS A 36 -0.91 7.44 -12.05
CA LYS A 36 -0.61 7.50 -13.48
C LYS A 36 -0.72 8.93 -13.98
N ARG A 37 0.11 9.30 -14.95
CA ARG A 37 0.01 10.57 -15.68
C ARG A 37 0.13 10.30 -17.16
N SER A 38 -0.55 11.09 -17.96
CA SER A 38 -0.34 11.09 -19.41
C SER A 38 1.02 11.71 -19.73
N VAL A 39 1.59 11.32 -20.87
CA VAL A 39 2.85 11.90 -21.38
C VAL A 39 2.74 13.42 -21.47
N GLY A 40 1.60 13.95 -21.93
CA GLY A 40 1.37 15.39 -22.01
C GLY A 40 1.43 16.09 -20.65
N GLU A 41 0.84 15.51 -19.60
CA GLU A 41 0.95 16.05 -18.24
C GLU A 41 2.39 16.05 -17.72
N VAL A 42 3.12 14.96 -17.96
CA VAL A 42 4.52 14.86 -17.53
C VAL A 42 5.37 15.88 -18.28
N MET A 43 5.18 16.03 -19.59
CA MET A 43 5.85 17.05 -20.39
C MET A 43 5.64 18.46 -19.82
N HIS A 44 4.41 18.82 -19.43
CA HIS A 44 4.15 20.12 -18.82
C HIS A 44 4.89 20.30 -17.48
N MET A 45 5.08 19.22 -16.71
CA MET A 45 5.80 19.25 -15.43
C MET A 45 7.32 19.23 -15.58
N SER A 46 7.85 18.68 -16.68
CA SER A 46 9.26 18.33 -16.83
C SER A 46 10.00 19.16 -17.90
N GLY A 47 9.46 20.29 -18.33
CA GLY A 47 10.09 21.15 -19.34
C GLY A 47 9.95 20.65 -20.79
N PHE A 48 8.86 19.94 -21.09
CA PHE A 48 8.43 19.52 -22.43
C PHE A 48 9.34 18.57 -23.21
N SER A 49 10.28 17.90 -22.54
CA SER A 49 10.99 16.76 -23.17
C SER A 49 10.06 15.56 -23.31
N ARG A 50 9.81 15.15 -24.56
CA ARG A 50 8.96 14.00 -24.88
C ARG A 50 9.61 12.69 -24.46
N ASP A 51 10.88 12.49 -24.80
CA ASP A 51 11.62 11.26 -24.48
C ASP A 51 11.68 11.03 -22.96
N TYR A 52 11.92 12.09 -22.19
CA TYR A 52 11.86 12.03 -20.73
C TYR A 52 10.46 11.63 -20.24
N ALA A 53 9.41 12.27 -20.78
CA ALA A 53 8.04 12.01 -20.35
C ALA A 53 7.57 10.59 -20.68
N GLU A 54 7.91 10.07 -21.85
CA GLU A 54 7.62 8.68 -22.24
C GLU A 54 8.38 7.69 -21.35
N GLY A 55 9.67 7.96 -21.07
CA GLY A 55 10.46 7.15 -20.14
C GLY A 55 9.90 7.14 -18.73
N TRP A 56 9.44 8.30 -18.22
CA TRP A 56 8.78 8.41 -16.93
C TRP A 56 7.48 7.60 -16.87
N CYS A 57 6.62 7.72 -17.89
CA CYS A 57 5.36 6.97 -17.97
C CYS A 57 5.62 5.46 -18.00
N SER A 58 6.57 5.00 -18.82
CA SER A 58 6.96 3.59 -18.89
C SER A 58 7.52 3.07 -17.56
N GLY A 59 8.34 3.88 -16.89
CA GLY A 59 8.88 3.53 -15.56
C GLY A 59 7.78 3.47 -14.49
N ASN A 60 6.80 4.37 -14.53
CA ASN A 60 5.64 4.38 -13.63
C ASN A 60 4.79 3.12 -13.83
N ASP A 61 4.51 2.75 -15.08
CA ASP A 61 3.77 1.52 -15.40
C ASP A 61 4.48 0.26 -14.89
N ASN A 62 5.80 0.20 -15.05
CA ASN A 62 6.60 -0.90 -14.52
C ASN A 62 6.57 -0.94 -12.98
N ALA A 63 6.72 0.20 -12.31
CA ALA A 63 6.63 0.27 -10.85
C ALA A 63 5.26 -0.19 -10.33
N ILE A 64 4.16 0.21 -10.98
CA ILE A 64 2.81 -0.25 -10.65
C ILE A 64 2.68 -1.76 -10.84
N HIS A 65 3.23 -2.30 -11.93
CA HIS A 65 3.22 -3.74 -12.19
C HIS A 65 3.92 -4.52 -11.07
N GLU A 66 5.15 -4.15 -10.71
CA GLU A 66 5.93 -4.83 -9.68
C GLU A 66 5.28 -4.72 -8.29
N ILE A 67 4.71 -3.56 -7.93
CA ILE A 67 3.99 -3.39 -6.66
C ILE A 67 2.79 -4.34 -6.58
N ARG A 68 2.03 -4.46 -7.68
CA ARG A 68 0.88 -5.36 -7.75
C ARG A 68 1.30 -6.84 -7.76
N ALA A 69 2.40 -7.17 -8.42
CA ALA A 69 2.97 -8.53 -8.42
C ALA A 69 3.38 -8.97 -7.00
N ALA A 70 3.81 -8.02 -6.16
CA ALA A 70 4.07 -8.24 -4.74
C ALA A 70 2.81 -8.34 -3.86
N GLY A 71 1.60 -8.29 -4.45
CA GLY A 71 0.33 -8.35 -3.73
C GLY A 71 -0.07 -7.05 -3.03
N ILE A 72 0.58 -5.93 -3.35
CA ILE A 72 0.29 -4.62 -2.75
C ILE A 72 -0.64 -3.83 -3.67
N SER A 73 -1.72 -3.31 -3.09
CA SER A 73 -2.68 -2.48 -3.81
C SER A 73 -2.11 -1.09 -4.15
N VAL A 74 -2.36 -0.62 -5.37
CA VAL A 74 -2.04 0.75 -5.82
C VAL A 74 -3.36 1.46 -6.15
N LYS A 75 -3.51 2.72 -5.71
CA LYS A 75 -4.69 3.53 -6.02
C LYS A 75 -4.93 3.62 -7.53
N GLU A 76 -6.16 3.34 -7.94
CA GLU A 76 -6.60 3.62 -9.30
C GLU A 76 -6.74 5.14 -9.48
N ARG A 77 -6.40 5.62 -10.68
CA ARG A 77 -6.45 7.05 -11.02
C ARG A 77 -7.86 7.45 -11.41
#